data_AF-A0A7V4IXG2-F1
#
_entry.id   AF-A0A7V4IXG2-F1
#
_cell.length_a   1.000
_cell.length_b   1.000
_cell.length_c   1.000
_cell.angle_alpha   90.00
_cell.angle_beta   90.00
_cell.angle_gamma   90.00
#
_symmetry.space_group_name_H-M   'P 1'
#
loop_
_entity.id
_entity.type
_entity.pdbx_description
1 polymer ?
#
loop_
_entity_poly.entity_id
_entity_poly.type
_entity_poly.pdbx_seq_one_letter_code
_entity_poly.pdbx_strand_id
1 'polypeptide(L)'
;MFKTISKHRMKSGQTAEIGVIEAPDPAETERVAQLYCHKSLHWRRQLELALLDKCDLLESRIYGALLEGVIVASACCFERHGAGILSHVHTHEVHRRQGLCSAVLGALFEGFKERGGWSMVLGTTFE
;
A
#
# COMPACT_ATOMS: atom_id res chain seq x y z
N MET A 1 -11.25 -6.47 1.04
CA MET A 1 -11.89 -5.15 1.10
C MET A 1 -10.93 -4.22 1.82
N PHE A 2 -10.94 -2.91 1.55
CA PHE A 2 -10.16 -1.95 2.34
C PHE A 2 -10.60 -1.97 3.82
N LYS A 3 -9.70 -2.38 4.71
CA LYS A 3 -9.91 -2.42 6.17
C LYS A 3 -9.20 -1.26 6.84
N THR A 4 -9.99 -0.34 7.39
CA THR A 4 -9.46 0.80 8.16
C THR A 4 -8.84 0.32 9.47
N ILE A 5 -7.61 0.78 9.74
CA ILE A 5 -6.81 0.49 10.93
C ILE A 5 -6.83 1.70 11.87
N SER A 6 -6.64 2.90 11.32
CA SER A 6 -6.58 4.15 12.09
C SER A 6 -7.02 5.35 11.24
N LYS A 7 -7.06 6.53 11.86
CA LYS A 7 -7.30 7.81 11.18
C LYS A 7 -6.11 8.72 11.37
N HIS A 8 -5.74 9.47 10.33
CA HIS A 8 -4.64 10.41 10.35
C HIS A 8 -5.13 11.82 10.01
N ARG A 9 -4.90 12.78 10.91
CA ARG A 9 -5.18 14.20 10.67
C ARG A 9 -4.03 14.83 9.90
N MET A 10 -4.31 15.22 8.66
CA MET A 10 -3.39 15.89 7.75
C MET A 10 -3.10 17.32 8.23
N LYS A 11 -1.98 17.89 7.78
CA LYS A 11 -1.62 19.30 8.07
C LYS A 11 -2.62 20.30 7.51
N SER A 12 -3.33 19.96 6.43
CA SER A 12 -4.44 20.76 5.89
C SER A 12 -5.67 20.81 6.82
N GLY A 13 -5.71 19.96 7.84
CA GLY A 13 -6.87 19.79 8.73
C GLY A 13 -7.82 18.67 8.29
N GLN A 14 -7.71 18.17 7.05
CA GLN A 14 -8.45 16.99 6.57
C GLN A 14 -8.04 15.74 7.34
N THR A 15 -8.92 14.73 7.36
CA THR A 15 -8.63 13.43 7.98
C THR A 15 -8.71 12.34 6.92
N ALA A 16 -7.65 11.55 6.82
CA ALA A 16 -7.61 10.35 5.98
C ALA A 16 -7.75 9.09 6.84
N GLU A 17 -8.37 8.06 6.30
CA GLU A 17 -8.39 6.73 6.90
C GLU A 17 -7.14 5.95 6.47
N ILE A 18 -6.40 5.40 7.41
CA ILE A 18 -5.26 4.53 7.14
C ILE A 18 -5.73 3.10 7.25
N GLY A 19 -5.46 2.30 6.24
CA GLY A 19 -5.96 0.93 6.19
C GLY A 19 -5.14 0.02 5.28
N VAL A 20 -5.61 -1.21 5.16
CA VAL A 20 -4.96 -2.27 4.39
C VAL A 20 -5.98 -3.01 3.53
N ILE A 21 -5.57 -3.37 2.33
CA ILE A 21 -6.21 -4.40 1.50
C ILE A 21 -5.31 -5.63 1.59
N GLU A 22 -5.86 -6.73 2.06
CA GLU A 22 -5.19 -8.03 2.00
C GLU A 22 -5.58 -8.70 0.68
N ALA A 23 -4.57 -9.07 -0.11
CA ALA A 23 -4.78 -9.76 -1.36
C ALA A 23 -4.72 -11.29 -1.15
N PRO A 24 -5.43 -12.10 -1.96
CA PRO A 24 -6.19 -11.68 -3.14
C PRO A 24 -7.51 -10.98 -2.80
N ASP A 25 -7.83 -9.96 -3.60
CA ASP A 25 -9.11 -9.25 -3.52
C ASP A 25 -9.49 -8.60 -4.85
N PRO A 26 -10.14 -9.35 -5.76
CA PRO A 26 -10.49 -8.86 -7.08
C PRO A 26 -11.37 -7.60 -7.07
N ALA A 27 -12.17 -7.38 -6.01
CA ALA A 27 -13.07 -6.23 -5.91
C ALA A 27 -12.32 -4.90 -5.76
N GLU A 28 -11.08 -4.93 -5.27
CA GLU A 28 -10.26 -3.72 -5.08
C GLU A 28 -9.37 -3.39 -6.30
N THR A 29 -9.40 -4.22 -7.35
CA THR A 29 -8.57 -4.06 -8.56
C THR A 29 -8.70 -2.66 -9.16
N GLU A 30 -9.93 -2.17 -9.33
CA GLU A 30 -10.17 -0.85 -9.92
C GLU A 30 -9.68 0.29 -9.01
N ARG A 31 -9.92 0.19 -7.70
CA ARG A 31 -9.47 1.17 -6.71
C ARG A 31 -7.95 1.28 -6.69
N VAL A 32 -7.25 0.14 -6.70
CA VAL A 32 -5.78 0.10 -6.72
C VAL A 32 -5.25 0.57 -8.08
N ALA A 33 -5.91 0.24 -9.19
CA ALA A 33 -5.49 0.70 -10.52
C ALA A 33 -5.50 2.24 -10.64
N GLN A 34 -6.48 2.92 -10.03
CA GLN A 34 -6.55 4.39 -10.04
C GLN A 34 -5.34 5.06 -9.38
N LEU A 35 -4.81 4.48 -8.30
CA LEU A 35 -3.64 4.98 -7.59
C LEU A 35 -2.36 4.96 -8.45
N TYR A 36 -2.23 3.97 -9.34
CA TYR A 36 -1.05 3.76 -10.18
C TYR A 36 -1.28 4.05 -11.66
N CYS A 37 -2.40 4.70 -12.03
CA CYS A 37 -2.72 4.99 -13.42
C CYS A 37 -1.64 5.84 -14.13
N HIS A 38 -0.90 6.64 -13.36
CA HIS A 38 0.23 7.44 -13.82
C HIS A 38 1.52 6.63 -14.07
N LYS A 39 1.54 5.34 -13.73
CA LYS A 39 2.65 4.41 -14.00
C LYS A 39 2.33 3.52 -15.20
N SER A 40 3.37 3.21 -15.96
CA SER A 40 3.33 2.21 -17.04
C SER A 40 2.80 0.86 -16.55
N LEU A 41 2.30 0.06 -17.50
CA LEU A 41 1.69 -1.24 -17.23
C LEU A 41 2.61 -2.19 -16.44
N HIS A 42 3.92 -2.14 -16.68
CA HIS A 42 4.88 -3.03 -16.02
C HIS A 42 4.91 -2.84 -14.49
N TRP A 43 4.77 -1.60 -14.00
CA TRP A 43 4.71 -1.33 -12.56
C TRP A 43 3.37 -1.79 -11.96
N ARG A 44 2.27 -1.72 -12.72
CA ARG A 44 0.94 -2.13 -12.23
C ARG A 44 0.76 -3.64 -12.17
N ARG A 45 1.45 -4.39 -13.03
CA ARG A 45 1.27 -5.84 -13.19
C ARG A 45 1.45 -6.62 -11.89
N GLN A 46 2.41 -6.26 -11.03
CA GLN A 46 2.60 -6.96 -9.76
C GLN A 46 1.37 -6.87 -8.84
N LEU A 47 0.73 -5.69 -8.78
CA LEU A 47 -0.46 -5.46 -7.96
C LEU A 47 -1.68 -6.18 -8.55
N GLU A 48 -1.85 -6.12 -9.87
CA GLU A 48 -2.90 -6.83 -10.59
C GLU A 48 -2.80 -8.35 -10.35
N LEU A 49 -1.59 -8.91 -10.43
CA LEU A 49 -1.36 -10.33 -10.15
C LEU A 49 -1.69 -10.68 -8.69
N ALA A 50 -1.26 -9.85 -7.73
CA ALA A 50 -1.53 -10.10 -6.31
C ALA A 50 -3.03 -10.08 -5.99
N LEU A 51 -3.77 -9.11 -6.54
CA LEU A 51 -5.22 -9.00 -6.31
C LEU A 51 -6.03 -10.13 -6.95
N LEU A 52 -5.48 -10.78 -7.99
CA LEU A 52 -6.13 -11.87 -8.73
C LEU A 52 -5.66 -13.27 -8.31
N ASP A 53 -4.99 -13.40 -7.16
CA ASP A 53 -4.47 -14.67 -6.63
C ASP A 53 -3.40 -15.35 -7.52
N LYS A 54 -2.52 -14.54 -8.12
CA LYS A 54 -1.47 -15.02 -9.06
C LYS A 54 -0.05 -14.89 -8.52
N CYS A 55 0.12 -14.68 -7.22
CA CYS A 55 1.43 -14.54 -6.57
C CYS A 55 1.85 -15.78 -5.77
N ASP A 56 1.31 -16.95 -6.12
CA ASP A 56 1.59 -18.26 -5.52
C ASP A 56 1.52 -18.23 -3.99
N LEU A 57 2.69 -18.24 -3.35
CA LEU A 57 2.88 -18.35 -1.91
C LEU A 57 3.10 -17.01 -1.22
N LEU A 58 3.21 -15.91 -1.97
CA LEU A 58 3.46 -14.59 -1.40
C LEU A 58 2.19 -14.01 -0.79
N GLU A 59 2.24 -13.74 0.51
CA GLU A 59 1.21 -12.92 1.15
C GLU A 59 1.40 -11.47 0.71
N SER A 60 0.34 -10.85 0.18
CA SER A 60 0.41 -9.51 -0.41
C SER A 60 -0.54 -8.57 0.29
N ARG A 61 -0.02 -7.42 0.75
CA ARG A 61 -0.80 -6.41 1.47
C ARG A 61 -0.54 -5.04 0.89
N ILE A 62 -1.62 -4.31 0.61
CA ILE A 62 -1.58 -2.96 0.06
C ILE A 62 -2.08 -2.03 1.15
N TYR A 63 -1.17 -1.28 1.77
CA TYR A 63 -1.51 -0.26 2.74
C TYR A 63 -1.80 1.05 2.04
N GLY A 64 -2.82 1.77 2.51
CA GLY A 64 -3.26 3.00 1.87
C GLY A 64 -3.81 4.05 2.84
N ALA A 65 -3.73 5.31 2.42
CA ALA A 65 -4.48 6.41 3.00
C ALA A 65 -5.67 6.72 2.09
N LEU A 66 -6.88 6.49 2.61
CA LEU A 66 -8.14 6.73 1.94
C LEU A 66 -8.67 8.13 2.31
N LEU A 67 -8.89 8.96 1.30
CA LEU A 67 -9.48 10.29 1.43
C LEU A 67 -10.64 10.38 0.45
N GLU A 68 -11.84 10.64 0.95
CA GLU A 68 -13.06 10.78 0.11
C GLU A 68 -13.29 9.58 -0.84
N GLY A 69 -12.97 8.37 -0.38
CA GLY A 69 -13.12 7.14 -1.17
C GLY A 69 -11.96 6.83 -2.12
N VAL A 70 -10.94 7.69 -2.22
CA VAL A 70 -9.78 7.52 -3.10
C VAL A 70 -8.52 7.25 -2.28
N ILE A 71 -7.71 6.27 -2.70
CA ILE A 71 -6.41 6.03 -2.07
C ILE A 71 -5.43 7.08 -2.62
N VAL A 72 -4.93 7.96 -1.74
CA VAL A 72 -4.06 9.09 -2.11
C VAL A 72 -2.59 8.90 -1.70
N ALA A 73 -2.32 7.89 -0.87
CA ALA A 73 -0.97 7.44 -0.53
C ALA A 73 -0.99 5.94 -0.29
N SER A 74 0.12 5.27 -0.56
CA SER A 74 0.22 3.81 -0.45
C SER A 74 1.63 3.31 -0.20
N ALA A 75 1.70 2.09 0.30
CA ALA A 75 2.88 1.25 0.33
C ALA A 75 2.43 -0.21 0.32
N CYS A 76 3.16 -1.07 -0.37
CA CYS A 76 2.83 -2.49 -0.48
C CYS A 76 3.89 -3.35 0.17
N CYS A 77 3.46 -4.45 0.77
CA CYS A 77 4.33 -5.48 1.30
C CYS A 77 3.99 -6.81 0.60
N PHE A 78 5.00 -7.43 0.01
CA PHE A 78 4.94 -8.80 -0.52
C PHE A 78 5.86 -9.62 0.34
N GLU A 79 5.32 -10.56 1.10
CA GLU A 79 6.07 -11.25 2.15
C GLU A 79 5.89 -12.76 2.11
N ARG A 80 6.85 -13.45 2.72
CA ARG A 80 6.78 -14.88 3.02
C ARG A 80 7.79 -15.21 4.13
N HIS A 81 7.36 -16.01 5.12
CA HIS A 81 8.23 -16.48 6.21
C HIS A 81 9.01 -15.37 6.94
N GLY A 82 8.38 -14.20 7.10
CA GLY A 82 8.94 -13.04 7.80
C GLY A 82 9.97 -12.22 7.01
N ALA A 83 10.22 -12.56 5.74
CA ALA A 83 10.94 -11.70 4.81
C ALA A 83 9.94 -10.97 3.89
N GLY A 84 10.13 -9.67 3.70
CA GLY A 84 9.22 -8.82 2.94
C GLY A 84 9.92 -7.93 1.90
N ILE A 85 9.23 -7.66 0.80
CA ILE A 85 9.57 -6.63 -0.18
C ILE A 85 8.65 -5.46 0.06
N LEU A 86 9.23 -4.31 0.42
CA LEU A 86 8.54 -3.03 0.38
C LEU A 86 8.52 -2.54 -1.07
N SER A 87 7.34 -2.24 -1.59
CA SER A 87 7.18 -1.77 -2.96
C SER A 87 6.05 -0.76 -3.07
N HIS A 88 5.94 -0.13 -4.24
CA HIS A 88 4.85 0.77 -4.62
C HIS A 88 4.57 1.89 -3.62
N VAL A 89 5.62 2.40 -2.98
CA VAL A 89 5.52 3.56 -2.08
C VAL A 89 5.19 4.80 -2.91
N HIS A 90 4.01 5.35 -2.72
CA HIS A 90 3.54 6.50 -3.48
C HIS A 90 2.71 7.45 -2.61
N THR A 91 2.75 8.72 -2.96
CA THR A 91 1.82 9.73 -2.44
C THR A 91 1.53 10.71 -3.57
N HIS A 92 0.24 10.89 -3.85
CA HIS A 92 -0.23 11.80 -4.88
C HIS A 92 0.28 13.22 -4.59
N GLU A 93 0.69 13.94 -5.64
CA GLU A 93 1.55 15.12 -5.49
C GLU A 93 0.93 16.21 -4.61
N VAL A 94 -0.36 16.48 -4.80
CA VAL A 94 -1.12 17.48 -4.03
C VAL A 94 -1.26 17.12 -2.54
N HIS A 95 -1.06 15.85 -2.19
CA HIS A 95 -1.16 15.33 -0.83
C HIS A 95 0.21 15.05 -0.18
N ARG A 96 1.32 15.37 -0.86
CA ARG A 96 2.67 15.24 -0.31
C ARG A 96 2.90 16.23 0.84
N ARG A 97 3.85 15.89 1.72
CA ARG A 97 4.24 16.67 2.92
C ARG A 97 3.12 16.87 3.96
N GLN A 98 2.03 16.09 3.86
CA GLN A 98 0.89 16.14 4.77
C GLN A 98 0.88 15.02 5.84
N GLY A 99 1.94 14.20 5.92
CA GLY A 99 2.08 13.13 6.92
C GLY A 99 1.59 11.74 6.48
N LEU A 100 0.91 11.66 5.33
CA LEU A 100 0.27 10.41 4.85
C LEU A 100 1.25 9.25 4.62
N CYS A 101 2.38 9.49 3.94
CA CYS A 101 3.38 8.45 3.69
C CYS A 101 3.90 7.85 5.02
N SER A 102 4.21 8.69 6.00
CA SER A 102 4.65 8.24 7.32
C SER A 102 3.58 7.44 8.05
N ALA A 103 2.31 7.86 7.97
CA ALA A 103 1.20 7.14 8.59
C ALA A 103 0.98 5.76 7.94
N VAL A 104 1.03 5.69 6.61
CA VAL A 104 0.89 4.44 5.85
C VAL A 104 2.06 3.48 6.13
N LEU A 105 3.31 3.97 6.08
CA LEU A 105 4.47 3.15 6.40
C LEU A 105 4.48 2.69 7.86
N GLY A 106 4.03 3.53 8.80
CA GLY A 106 3.84 3.15 10.20
C GLY A 106 2.92 1.94 10.33
N ALA A 107 1.73 2.01 9.75
CA ALA A 107 0.77 0.89 9.77
C ALA A 107 1.32 -0.37 9.08
N LEU A 108 2.06 -0.20 7.97
CA LEU A 108 2.69 -1.31 7.27
C LEU A 108 3.73 -2.01 8.14
N PHE A 109 4.66 -1.25 8.72
CA PHE A 109 5.74 -1.82 9.54
C PHE A 109 5.23 -2.41 10.85
N GLU A 110 4.23 -1.80 11.49
CA GLU A 110 3.57 -2.37 12.67
C GLU A 110 2.93 -3.70 12.33
N GLY A 111 2.08 -3.75 11.29
CA GLY A 111 1.45 -4.99 10.87
C GLY A 111 2.48 -6.06 10.45
N PHE A 112 3.54 -5.67 9.74
CA PHE A 112 4.62 -6.59 9.35
C PHE A 112 5.30 -7.23 10.57
N LYS A 113 5.65 -6.42 11.59
CA LYS A 113 6.24 -6.93 12.83
C LYS A 113 5.29 -7.82 13.61
N GLU A 114 4.01 -7.45 13.72
CA GLU A 114 2.99 -8.26 14.40
C GLU A 114 2.83 -9.64 13.79
N ARG A 115 3.06 -9.78 12.48
CA ARG A 115 3.05 -11.06 11.76
C ARG A 115 4.38 -11.83 11.82
N GLY A 116 5.35 -11.39 12.61
CA GLY A 116 6.66 -12.05 12.75
C GLY A 116 7.67 -11.66 11.67
N GLY A 117 7.47 -10.54 10.98
CA GLY A 117 8.41 -10.00 10.03
C GLY A 117 9.76 -9.62 10.66
N TRP A 118 10.86 -10.03 10.04
CA TRP A 118 12.22 -9.85 10.55
C TRP A 118 13.19 -9.21 9.54
N SER A 119 12.85 -9.19 8.25
CA SER A 119 13.63 -8.48 7.24
C SER A 119 12.74 -7.87 6.17
N MET A 120 12.97 -6.61 5.83
CA MET A 120 12.28 -5.95 4.73
C MET A 120 13.27 -5.21 3.85
N VAL A 121 13.16 -5.43 2.54
CA VAL A 121 14.03 -4.81 1.54
C VAL A 121 13.23 -3.92 0.60
N LEU A 122 13.86 -2.82 0.18
CA LEU A 122 13.33 -1.90 -0.82
C LEU A 122 14.41 -1.67 -1.87
N GLY A 123 14.07 -1.88 -3.15
CA GLY A 123 14.87 -1.40 -4.26
C GLY A 123 14.40 0.01 -4.65
N THR A 124 15.28 1.01 -4.56
CA THR A 124 15.00 2.40 -4.95
C THR A 124 15.66 2.79 -6.27
N THR A 125 16.04 1.81 -7.10
CA THR A 125 16.70 2.09 -8.38
C THR A 125 15.85 3.06 -9.18
N PHE A 126 16.43 4.20 -9.48
CA PHE A 126 15.86 5.22 -10.36
C PHE A 126 16.08 4.77 -11.80
N GLU A 127 14.99 4.68 -12.57
CA GLU A 127 15.03 5.12 -13.97
C GLU A 127 14.45 6.53 -14.02
#